data_AF-A0A497MN08-F1
#
_entry.id   AF-A0A497MN08-F1
#
_cell.length_a   1.000
_cell.length_b   1.000
_cell.length_c   1.000
_cell.angle_alpha   90.00
_cell.angle_beta   90.00
_cell.angle_gamma   90.00
#
_symmetry.space_group_name_H-M   'P 1'
#
loop_
_entity.id
_entity.type
_entity.pdbx_description
1 polymer ?
#
loop_
_entity_poly.entity_id
_entity_poly.type
_entity_poly.pdbx_seq_one_letter_code
_entity_poly.pdbx_strand_id
1 'polypeptide(L)'
;MREDSRSRLKTILARAKLKRFPTEIQGYSLARILIYGLILPAIVLSCMGLGMVAAFQFNLSLPAKFMVLALTTVVGFTLGTIVLLKTYHVMLRFAKVKGGREK
;
A
#
# COMPACT_ATOMS: atom_id res chain seq x y z
N MET A 1 18.22 40.16 16.93
CA MET A 1 18.39 38.92 17.73
C MET A 1 17.27 37.87 17.54
N ARG A 2 16.40 37.93 16.50
CA ARG A 2 15.27 36.99 16.31
C ARG A 2 15.39 36.05 15.09
N GLU A 3 16.32 36.31 14.18
CA GLU A 3 16.46 35.55 12.92
C GLU A 3 17.28 34.25 13.08
N ASP A 4 18.24 34.22 14.01
CA ASP A 4 19.14 33.09 14.21
C ASP A 4 18.41 31.82 14.72
N SER A 5 17.34 32.00 15.50
CA SER A 5 16.53 30.89 16.00
C SER A 5 15.66 30.25 14.90
N ARG A 6 15.22 31.02 13.90
CA ARG A 6 14.37 30.51 12.80
C ARG A 6 15.17 29.68 11.79
N SER A 7 16.40 30.09 11.49
CA SER A 7 17.31 29.33 10.63
C SER A 7 17.72 28.01 11.30
N ARG A 8 18.04 28.03 12.61
CA ARG A 8 18.31 26.81 13.40
C ARG A 8 17.13 25.84 13.43
N LEU A 9 15.90 26.34 13.62
CA LEU A 9 14.69 25.51 13.59
C LEU A 9 14.44 24.88 12.22
N LYS A 10 14.65 25.61 11.11
CA LYS A 10 14.56 25.04 9.75
C LYS A 10 15.61 23.94 9.52
N THR A 11 16.83 24.12 10.00
CA THR A 11 17.90 23.13 9.84
C THR A 11 17.66 21.88 10.67
N ILE A 12 17.09 22.02 11.87
CA ILE A 12 16.69 20.90 12.73
C ILE A 12 15.49 20.16 12.13
N LEU A 13 14.49 20.89 11.60
CA LEU A 13 13.32 20.30 10.95
C LEU A 13 13.68 19.59 9.64
N ALA A 14 14.63 20.12 8.87
CA ALA A 14 15.18 19.48 7.67
C ALA A 14 15.98 18.21 8.03
N ARG A 15 16.79 18.25 9.11
CA ARG A 15 17.46 17.06 9.64
C ARG A 15 16.47 16.01 10.16
N ALA A 16 15.35 16.42 10.76
CA ALA A 16 14.31 15.51 11.24
C ALA A 16 13.51 14.88 10.08
N LYS A 17 13.20 15.65 9.02
CA LYS A 17 12.54 15.12 7.81
C LYS A 17 13.40 14.13 7.02
N LEU A 18 14.73 14.22 7.11
CA LEU A 18 15.65 13.26 6.49
C LEU A 18 16.03 12.07 7.41
N LYS A 19 15.67 12.10 8.69
CA LYS A 19 16.03 11.04 9.63
C LYS A 19 14.99 9.93 9.61
N ARG A 20 15.19 8.99 8.69
CA ARG A 20 14.81 7.58 8.81
C ARG A 20 13.31 7.27 8.84
N PHE A 21 12.65 7.35 7.69
CA PHE A 21 12.05 6.09 7.26
C PHE A 21 13.18 5.28 6.64
N PRO A 22 13.46 4.05 7.11
CA PRO A 22 14.46 3.20 6.48
C PRO A 22 14.01 2.98 5.04
N THR A 23 14.64 3.69 4.09
CA THR A 23 14.35 3.55 2.66
C THR A 23 14.67 2.14 2.17
N GLU A 24 15.49 1.41 2.95
CA GLU A 24 15.84 0.03 2.78
C GLU A 24 15.75 -0.74 4.10
N ILE A 25 15.09 -1.90 4.07
CA ILE A 25 15.17 -2.91 5.12
C ILE A 25 15.77 -4.15 4.47
N GLN A 26 16.90 -4.65 5.00
CA GLN A 26 17.56 -5.89 4.56
C GLN A 26 17.91 -5.96 3.05
N GLY A 27 18.32 -4.84 2.43
CA GLY A 27 18.69 -4.81 1.01
C GLY A 27 17.50 -4.80 0.04
N TYR A 28 16.29 -4.59 0.56
CA TYR A 28 15.08 -4.39 -0.22
C TYR A 28 14.56 -2.94 -0.10
N SER A 29 14.17 -2.35 -1.23
CA SER A 29 13.58 -1.01 -1.28
C SER A 29 12.21 -1.00 -0.59
N LEU A 30 12.11 -0.30 0.53
CA LEU A 30 10.89 -0.21 1.33
C LEU A 30 9.74 0.45 0.55
N ALA A 31 10.05 1.42 -0.30
CA ALA A 31 9.08 2.08 -1.17
C ALA A 31 8.43 1.08 -2.16
N ARG A 32 9.20 0.15 -2.72
CA ARG A 32 8.67 -0.87 -3.64
C ARG A 32 7.78 -1.86 -2.89
N ILE A 33 8.18 -2.28 -1.69
CA ILE A 33 7.36 -3.14 -0.83
C ILE A 33 6.04 -2.44 -0.48
N LEU A 34 6.07 -1.14 -0.18
CA LEU A 34 4.88 -0.37 0.16
C LEU A 34 3.90 -0.23 -1.02
N ILE A 35 4.41 0.03 -2.22
CA ILE A 35 3.60 0.04 -3.46
C ILE A 35 2.96 -1.33 -3.69
N TYR A 36 3.71 -2.40 -3.46
CA TYR A 36 3.20 -3.75 -3.57
C TYR A 36 2.16 -4.10 -2.50
N GLY A 37 2.33 -3.59 -1.28
CA GLY A 37 1.32 -3.63 -0.22
C GLY A 37 0.04 -2.88 -0.58
N LEU A 38 0.10 -1.91 -1.51
CA LEU A 38 -1.06 -1.16 -1.99
C LEU A 38 -1.87 -1.91 -3.07
N ILE A 39 -1.31 -2.96 -3.67
CA ILE A 39 -2.02 -3.76 -4.69
C ILE A 39 -3.22 -4.48 -4.07
N LEU A 40 -3.05 -5.06 -2.89
CA LEU A 40 -4.12 -5.76 -2.18
C LEU A 40 -5.34 -4.85 -1.92
N PRO A 41 -5.21 -3.69 -1.25
CA PRO A 41 -6.33 -2.78 -1.04
C PRO A 41 -6.88 -2.21 -2.35
N ALA A 42 -6.06 -2.02 -3.39
CA ALA A 42 -6.57 -1.60 -4.70
C ALA A 42 -7.51 -2.65 -5.31
N ILE A 43 -7.13 -3.94 -5.29
CA ILE A 43 -7.98 -5.04 -5.79
C ILE A 43 -9.27 -5.13 -4.98
N VAL A 44 -9.18 -5.04 -3.65
CA VAL A 44 -10.36 -5.07 -2.76
C VAL A 44 -11.30 -3.92 -3.07
N LEU A 45 -10.79 -2.69 -3.21
CA LEU A 45 -11.59 -1.52 -3.56
C LEU A 45 -12.28 -1.65 -4.91
N SER A 46 -11.58 -2.17 -5.93
CA SER A 46 -12.18 -2.45 -7.24
C SER A 46 -13.30 -3.48 -7.13
N CYS A 47 -13.10 -4.56 -6.37
CA CYS A 47 -14.11 -5.60 -6.19
C CYS A 47 -15.33 -5.09 -5.41
N MET A 48 -15.12 -4.31 -4.34
CA MET A 48 -16.19 -3.64 -3.60
C MET A 48 -16.97 -2.67 -4.51
N GLY A 49 -16.27 -1.85 -5.31
CA GLY A 49 -16.90 -0.92 -6.25
C GLY A 49 -17.78 -1.65 -7.26
N LEU A 50 -17.28 -2.72 -7.89
CA LEU A 50 -18.05 -3.55 -8.82
C LEU A 50 -19.25 -4.21 -8.14
N GLY A 51 -19.07 -4.74 -6.93
CA GLY A 51 -20.15 -5.34 -6.13
C GLY A 51 -21.25 -4.33 -5.79
N MET A 52 -20.86 -3.11 -5.41
CA MET A 52 -21.79 -2.03 -5.12
C MET A 52 -22.56 -1.63 -6.38
N VAL A 53 -21.88 -1.43 -7.52
CA VAL A 53 -22.52 -1.08 -8.80
C VAL A 53 -23.52 -2.15 -9.22
N ALA A 54 -23.13 -3.43 -9.16
CA ALA A 54 -24.03 -4.54 -9.43
C ALA A 54 -25.25 -4.52 -8.50
N ALA A 55 -25.04 -4.33 -7.19
CA ALA A 55 -26.12 -4.30 -6.22
C ALA A 55 -27.11 -3.12 -6.44
N PHE A 56 -26.62 -1.98 -6.93
CA PHE A 56 -27.46 -0.87 -7.36
C PHE A 56 -28.22 -1.18 -8.66
N GLN A 57 -27.56 -1.81 -9.65
CA GLN A 57 -28.18 -2.16 -10.93
C GLN A 57 -29.31 -3.18 -10.77
N PHE A 58 -29.15 -4.16 -9.89
CA PHE A 58 -30.20 -5.15 -9.57
C PHE A 58 -31.26 -4.64 -8.58
N ASN A 59 -31.20 -3.35 -8.19
CA ASN A 59 -32.15 -2.72 -7.29
C ASN A 59 -32.40 -3.53 -5.99
N LEU A 60 -31.32 -4.12 -5.46
CA LEU A 60 -31.40 -4.98 -4.28
C LEU A 60 -31.83 -4.20 -3.05
N SER A 61 -32.48 -4.89 -2.11
CA SER A 61 -32.83 -4.31 -0.81
C SER A 61 -31.57 -3.88 -0.04
N LEU A 62 -31.69 -2.87 0.84
CA LEU A 62 -30.62 -2.41 1.72
C LEU A 62 -29.82 -3.55 2.39
N PRO A 63 -30.44 -4.54 3.05
CA PRO A 63 -29.71 -5.65 3.65
C PRO A 63 -28.98 -6.53 2.62
N ALA A 64 -29.56 -6.73 1.43
CA ALA A 64 -28.91 -7.48 0.36
C ALA A 64 -27.69 -6.74 -0.21
N LYS A 65 -27.71 -5.40 -0.28
CA LYS A 65 -26.54 -4.59 -0.66
C LYS A 65 -25.37 -4.79 0.32
N PHE A 66 -25.64 -4.82 1.62
CA PHE A 66 -24.62 -5.10 2.64
C PHE A 66 -24.06 -6.53 2.52
N MET A 67 -24.91 -7.52 2.27
CA MET A 67 -24.48 -8.90 2.00
C MET A 67 -23.56 -8.97 0.77
N VAL A 68 -23.95 -8.34 -0.33
CA VAL A 68 -23.14 -8.30 -1.56
C VAL A 68 -21.80 -7.60 -1.29
N LEU A 69 -21.80 -6.48 -0.56
CA LEU A 69 -20.57 -5.78 -0.19
C LEU A 69 -19.64 -6.66 0.66
N ALA A 70 -20.18 -7.37 1.65
CA ALA A 70 -19.40 -8.29 2.47
C ALA A 70 -18.80 -9.43 1.62
N LEU A 71 -19.61 -10.04 0.74
CA LEU A 71 -19.16 -11.11 -0.15
C LEU A 71 -18.09 -10.62 -1.13
N THR A 72 -18.27 -9.46 -1.76
CA THR A 72 -17.28 -8.92 -2.70
C THR A 72 -15.99 -8.49 -2.00
N THR A 73 -16.06 -8.07 -0.73
CA THR A 73 -14.87 -7.80 0.08
C THR A 73 -14.08 -9.08 0.34
N VAL A 74 -14.76 -10.17 0.75
CA VAL A 74 -14.11 -11.47 1.02
C VAL A 74 -13.50 -12.03 -0.26
N VAL A 75 -14.23 -11.98 -1.38
CA VAL A 75 -13.75 -12.43 -2.69
C VAL A 75 -12.56 -11.57 -3.15
N GLY A 76 -12.68 -10.24 -3.09
CA GLY A 76 -11.61 -9.32 -3.47
C GLY A 76 -10.35 -9.49 -2.62
N PHE A 77 -10.51 -9.74 -1.32
CA PHE A 77 -9.40 -10.00 -0.42
C PHE A 77 -8.71 -11.32 -0.78
N THR A 78 -9.49 -12.39 -0.95
CA THR A 78 -8.96 -13.72 -1.30
C THR A 78 -8.20 -13.67 -2.63
N LEU A 79 -8.80 -13.06 -3.66
CA LEU A 79 -8.15 -12.88 -4.97
C LEU A 79 -6.88 -12.05 -4.85
N GLY A 80 -6.94 -10.91 -4.16
CA GLY A 80 -5.78 -10.06 -3.97
C GLY A 80 -4.65 -10.76 -3.20
N THR A 81 -4.97 -11.58 -2.18
CA THR A 81 -3.98 -12.38 -1.45
C THR A 81 -3.35 -13.44 -2.36
N ILE A 82 -4.12 -14.13 -3.20
CA ILE A 82 -3.59 -15.11 -4.17
C ILE A 82 -2.67 -14.43 -5.19
N VAL A 83 -3.07 -13.26 -5.71
CA VAL A 83 -2.25 -12.48 -6.64
C VAL A 83 -0.96 -12.03 -5.95
N LEU A 84 -1.03 -11.58 -4.70
CA LEU A 84 0.14 -11.18 -3.91
C LEU A 84 1.08 -12.38 -3.70
N LEU A 85 0.56 -13.54 -3.32
CA LEU A 85 1.33 -14.79 -3.12
C LEU A 85 2.02 -15.25 -4.41
N LYS A 86 1.30 -15.27 -5.55
CA LYS A 86 1.89 -15.63 -6.84
C LYS A 86 2.97 -14.64 -7.28
N THR A 87 2.74 -13.36 -7.03
CA THR A 87 3.66 -12.29 -7.45
C THR A 87 4.76 -12.05 -6.42
N TYR A 88 4.69 -12.66 -5.23
CA TYR A 88 5.62 -12.43 -4.13
C TYR A 88 7.08 -12.67 -4.52
N HIS A 89 7.37 -13.76 -5.23
CA HIS A 89 8.72 -14.06 -5.71
C HIS A 89 9.24 -13.02 -6.71
N VAL A 90 8.35 -12.50 -7.57
CA VAL A 90 8.68 -11.43 -8.52
C VAL A 90 8.89 -10.12 -7.78
N MET A 91 8.03 -9.79 -6.80
CA MET A 91 8.15 -8.62 -5.93
C MET A 91 9.48 -8.62 -5.18
N LEU A 92 9.88 -9.73 -4.58
CA LEU A 92 11.17 -9.85 -3.89
C LEU A 92 12.32 -9.60 -4.85
N ARG A 93 12.28 -10.18 -6.06
CA ARG A 93 13.32 -9.97 -7.07
C ARG A 93 13.42 -8.51 -7.53
N PHE A 94 12.29 -7.80 -7.64
CA PHE A 94 12.24 -6.37 -7.98
C PHE A 94 12.57 -5.45 -6.80
N ALA A 95 12.23 -5.83 -5.58
CA ALA A 95 12.52 -5.04 -4.39
C ALA A 95 14.00 -5.12 -4.01
N LYS A 96 14.71 -6.19 -4.40
CA LYS A 96 16.14 -6.36 -4.14
C LYS A 96 16.95 -5.25 -4.82
N VAL A 97 17.60 -4.41 -4.03
CA VAL A 97 18.40 -3.30 -4.54
C VAL A 97 19.71 -3.86 -5.08
N LYS A 98 19.98 -3.62 -6.37
CA LYS A 98 21.18 -4.06 -7.09
C LYS A 98 22.39 -3.25 -6.61
N GLY A 99 22.87 -3.57 -5.41
CA GLY A 99 23.95 -2.85 -4.72
C GLY A 99 24.50 -3.57 -3.49
N GLY A 100 23.80 -4.56 -2.93
CA GLY A 100 24.34 -5.48 -1.93
C GLY A 100 25.25 -6.55 -2.57
N ARG A 101 26.30 -6.15 -3.30
CA ARG A 101 27.47 -7.01 -3.42
C ARG A 101 28.23 -6.89 -2.09
N GLU A 102 28.51 -8.06 -1.55
CA GLU A 102 29.52 -8.35 -0.54
C GLU A 102 30.59 -7.26 -0.42
N LYS A 103 30.70 -6.70 0.79
CA LYS A 103 32.02 -6.40 1.34
C LYS A 103 32.53 -7.66 2.02
#